data_AF-A0A327HMC2-F1
#
_entry.id   AF-A0A327HMC2-F1
#
_cell.length_a   1.000
_cell.length_b   1.000
_cell.length_c   1.000
_cell.angle_alpha   90.00
_cell.angle_beta   90.00
_cell.angle_gamma   90.00
#
_symmetry.space_group_name_H-M   'P 1'
#
loop_
_entity.id
_entity.type
_entity.pdbx_description
1 polymer ?
#
loop_
_entity_poly.entity_id
_entity_poly.type
_entity_poly.pdbx_seq_one_letter_code
_entity_poly.pdbx_strand_id
1 'polypeptide(L)'
;MGRSRVASAIGLAMLMALSTVGAPATAQATAQDPKQPSVDNPHMHFWGTSDLSNCWTHFDRNDSSGSANEGYGESSVSSGRHTVDFDCRMQDTFKQDMYLDNNGSIQLEFTVEVYAPGACPTGAQNDCEELNVTIMQGTKVVAKEQFNGVDGGDPDSRIWQIDVDQNMTRWNRSAEEPILNFRWIGYADSGLQCIVFLCESYFRFYYSDSNESAEMSFPVVNMTQPGEGGGDDDEGGLIGGVSDSLPGFGLMAGVGSLALAAVAASRLSREE
;
A
#
# COMPACT_ATOMS: atom_id res chain seq x y z
N MET A 1 -28.54 61.69 45.84
CA MET A 1 -28.15 60.70 44.82
C MET A 1 -26.65 60.73 44.66
N GLY A 2 -25.96 59.68 45.10
CA GLY A 2 -24.53 59.55 44.92
C GLY A 2 -24.11 58.12 45.18
N ARG A 3 -23.44 57.52 44.17
CA ARG A 3 -22.30 56.58 44.26
C ARG A 3 -22.51 55.28 45.06
N SER A 4 -22.00 54.12 44.70
CA SER A 4 -21.23 53.59 43.57
C SER A 4 -20.90 52.14 43.98
N ARG A 5 -20.72 51.26 43.00
CA ARG A 5 -19.75 50.14 43.02
C ARG A 5 -20.07 48.89 43.85
N VAL A 6 -19.56 47.79 43.29
CA VAL A 6 -19.31 46.46 43.87
C VAL A 6 -20.47 45.49 43.84
N ALA A 7 -20.68 44.84 42.68
CA ALA A 7 -21.16 43.45 42.63
C ALA A 7 -20.94 42.80 41.25
N SER A 8 -19.93 43.22 40.47
CA SER A 8 -19.65 42.64 39.14
C SER A 8 -18.16 42.34 39.00
N ALA A 9 -17.63 41.54 39.92
CA ALA A 9 -16.24 41.07 39.86
C ALA A 9 -16.06 39.61 40.35
N ILE A 10 -17.12 38.94 40.81
CA ILE A 10 -17.03 37.55 41.29
C ILE A 10 -17.39 36.53 40.19
N GLY A 11 -18.21 36.92 39.20
CA GLY A 11 -18.60 36.01 38.11
C GLY A 11 -17.47 35.67 37.14
N LEU A 12 -16.52 36.58 36.92
CA LEU A 12 -15.45 36.39 35.92
C LEU A 12 -14.28 35.54 36.44
N ALA A 13 -14.03 35.51 37.75
CA ALA A 13 -12.94 34.72 38.33
C ALA A 13 -13.25 33.21 38.40
N MET A 14 -14.53 32.83 38.48
CA MET A 14 -14.93 31.41 38.48
C MET A 14 -14.89 30.76 37.09
N LEU A 15 -15.04 31.51 35.99
CA LEU A 15 -14.92 30.94 34.63
C LEU A 15 -13.47 30.67 34.21
N MET A 16 -12.49 31.36 34.82
CA MET A 16 -11.06 31.16 34.51
C MET A 16 -10.47 29.92 35.19
N ALA A 17 -11.12 29.39 36.24
CA ALA A 17 -10.62 28.24 37.02
C ALA A 17 -11.04 26.86 36.47
N LEU A 18 -11.84 26.81 35.39
CA LEU A 18 -12.29 25.56 34.74
C LEU A 18 -11.60 25.29 33.40
N SER A 19 -10.54 26.03 33.07
CA SER A 19 -9.71 25.76 31.88
C SER A 19 -8.64 24.68 32.16
N THR A 20 -9.02 23.59 32.83
CA THR A 20 -8.20 22.38 32.87
C THR A 20 -8.36 21.66 31.54
N VAL A 21 -7.43 21.95 30.62
CA VAL A 21 -6.89 21.02 29.60
C VAL A 21 -7.91 20.03 29.05
N GLY A 22 -8.88 20.54 28.29
CA GLY A 22 -9.24 19.83 27.08
C GLY A 22 -8.11 20.12 26.10
N ALA A 23 -7.16 19.19 25.96
CA ALA A 23 -6.33 19.20 24.76
C ALA A 23 -7.28 19.38 23.57
N PRO A 24 -6.92 20.14 22.52
CA PRO A 24 -7.56 19.87 21.26
C PRO A 24 -7.30 18.39 21.04
N ALA A 25 -8.34 17.56 21.19
CA ALA A 25 -8.42 16.35 20.41
C ALA A 25 -8.16 16.89 19.00
N THR A 26 -7.00 16.53 18.46
CA THR A 26 -6.66 16.71 17.07
C THR A 26 -7.70 15.93 16.29
N ALA A 27 -8.90 16.49 16.20
CA ALA A 27 -9.93 16.08 15.29
C ALA A 27 -9.29 16.28 13.93
N GLN A 28 -9.05 15.14 13.28
CA GLN A 28 -8.46 15.01 11.96
C GLN A 28 -6.94 15.17 11.93
N ALA A 29 -6.22 14.23 12.53
CA ALA A 29 -5.43 13.40 11.61
C ALA A 29 -6.48 12.83 10.65
N THR A 30 -6.54 13.29 9.41
CA THR A 30 -7.16 12.49 8.35
C THR A 30 -6.55 11.11 8.53
N ALA A 31 -7.26 10.18 9.17
CA ALA A 31 -6.79 8.82 9.28
C ALA A 31 -6.58 8.40 7.84
N GLN A 32 -5.31 8.34 7.43
CA GLN A 32 -4.94 7.86 6.13
C GLN A 32 -5.62 6.50 6.04
N ASP A 33 -6.46 6.32 5.03
CA ASP A 33 -7.27 5.12 4.92
C ASP A 33 -6.32 3.91 5.03
N PRO A 34 -6.45 3.06 6.07
CA PRO A 34 -5.50 1.99 6.32
C PRO A 34 -5.45 1.00 5.16
N LYS A 35 -6.48 0.94 4.32
CA LYS A 35 -6.47 0.11 3.11
C LYS A 35 -5.63 0.67 1.96
N GLN A 36 -5.11 1.89 2.09
CA GLN A 36 -4.37 2.58 1.04
C GLN A 36 -2.86 2.54 1.30
N PRO A 37 -2.05 2.43 0.22
CA PRO A 37 -0.59 2.49 0.33
C PRO A 37 -0.12 3.85 0.83
N SER A 38 0.95 3.85 1.61
CA SER A 38 1.66 5.07 2.00
C SER A 38 3.10 4.77 2.41
N VAL A 39 3.91 5.81 2.60
CA VAL A 39 5.27 5.66 3.14
C VAL A 39 5.24 5.01 4.53
N ASP A 40 4.23 5.31 5.33
CA ASP A 40 4.04 4.74 6.68
C ASP A 40 3.25 3.43 6.67
N ASN A 41 2.71 3.03 5.51
CA ASN A 41 1.94 1.80 5.31
C ASN A 41 2.26 1.14 3.97
N PRO A 42 3.48 0.59 3.80
CA PRO A 42 3.94 -0.01 2.54
C PRO A 42 3.55 -1.48 2.37
N HIS A 43 2.92 -2.09 3.38
CA HIS A 43 2.67 -3.53 3.45
C HIS A 43 1.27 -3.87 2.93
N MET A 44 1.21 -4.62 1.84
CA MET A 44 -0.03 -5.15 1.28
C MET A 44 -0.25 -6.58 1.77
N HIS A 45 -1.44 -6.84 2.29
CA HIS A 45 -1.86 -8.11 2.87
C HIS A 45 -2.79 -8.88 1.92
N PHE A 46 -2.80 -10.19 2.06
CA PHE A 46 -3.57 -11.15 1.25
C PHE A 46 -4.67 -11.78 2.09
N TRP A 47 -5.83 -11.89 1.48
CA TRP A 47 -7.05 -12.41 2.09
C TRP A 47 -7.82 -13.21 1.06
N GLY A 48 -8.65 -14.13 1.50
CA GLY A 48 -9.41 -14.92 0.54
C GLY A 48 -10.38 -15.89 1.19
N THR A 49 -11.10 -16.62 0.34
CA THR A 49 -12.06 -17.63 0.79
C THR A 49 -11.37 -18.97 1.08
N SER A 50 -12.01 -19.81 1.89
CA SER A 50 -11.46 -21.12 2.28
C SER A 50 -11.33 -22.12 1.12
N ASP A 51 -12.06 -21.90 0.03
CA ASP A 51 -12.03 -22.72 -1.19
C ASP A 51 -11.10 -22.17 -2.29
N LEU A 52 -10.32 -21.13 -1.97
CA LEU A 52 -9.41 -20.43 -2.90
C LEU A 52 -10.11 -19.81 -4.13
N SER A 53 -11.46 -19.72 -4.12
CA SER A 53 -12.23 -19.19 -5.25
C SER A 53 -12.13 -17.68 -5.42
N ASN A 54 -11.84 -16.96 -4.32
CA ASN A 54 -11.61 -15.52 -4.32
C ASN A 54 -10.38 -15.19 -3.48
N CYS A 55 -9.50 -14.37 -4.03
CA CYS A 55 -8.37 -13.77 -3.32
C CYS A 55 -8.38 -12.26 -3.55
N TRP A 56 -8.16 -11.50 -2.49
CA TRP A 56 -8.04 -10.04 -2.56
C TRP A 56 -6.90 -9.53 -1.69
N THR A 57 -6.50 -8.29 -1.94
CA THR A 57 -5.43 -7.62 -1.19
C THR A 57 -5.85 -6.22 -0.73
N HIS A 58 -5.22 -5.75 0.34
CA HIS A 58 -5.24 -4.35 0.78
C HIS A 58 -4.16 -4.08 1.83
N PHE A 59 -3.95 -2.81 2.18
CA PHE A 59 -2.87 -2.40 3.10
C PHE A 59 -3.27 -2.38 4.59
N ASP A 60 -4.53 -2.67 4.93
CA ASP A 60 -4.95 -2.75 6.33
C ASP A 60 -4.68 -4.15 6.91
N ARG A 61 -3.70 -4.28 7.81
CA ARG A 61 -3.40 -5.56 8.47
C ARG A 61 -4.54 -6.09 9.34
N ASN A 62 -5.39 -5.19 9.85
CA ASN A 62 -6.39 -5.52 10.86
C ASN A 62 -7.77 -5.83 10.25
N ASP A 63 -7.95 -5.63 8.95
CA ASP A 63 -9.22 -5.93 8.28
C ASP A 63 -9.18 -7.28 7.56
N SER A 64 -9.48 -8.36 8.28
CA SER A 64 -9.64 -9.70 7.69
C SER A 64 -11.09 -9.98 7.26
N SER A 65 -11.93 -8.94 7.10
CA SER A 65 -13.36 -9.11 6.84
C SER A 65 -13.63 -9.96 5.60
N GLY A 66 -14.35 -11.08 5.80
CA GLY A 66 -14.71 -12.02 4.74
C GLY A 66 -13.64 -13.05 4.41
N SER A 67 -12.44 -12.96 4.98
CA SER A 67 -11.37 -13.95 4.85
C SER A 67 -11.75 -15.28 5.53
N ALA A 68 -11.08 -16.36 5.14
CA ALA A 68 -11.22 -17.68 5.75
C ALA A 68 -10.80 -17.65 7.24
N ASN A 69 -11.62 -18.22 8.12
CA ASN A 69 -11.33 -18.23 9.57
C ASN A 69 -10.12 -19.12 9.91
N GLU A 70 -9.84 -20.09 9.05
CA GLU A 70 -8.71 -21.01 9.15
C GLU A 70 -7.38 -20.34 8.78
N GLY A 71 -7.43 -19.16 8.15
CA GLY A 71 -6.27 -18.40 7.69
C GLY A 71 -5.65 -18.93 6.38
N TYR A 72 -6.34 -19.79 5.65
CA TYR A 72 -5.89 -20.28 4.35
C TYR A 72 -7.06 -20.61 3.42
N GLY A 73 -6.78 -20.60 2.12
CA GLY A 73 -7.63 -21.17 1.08
C GLY A 73 -7.04 -22.47 0.58
N GLU A 74 -7.89 -23.47 0.32
CA GLU A 74 -7.47 -24.78 -0.15
C GLU A 74 -8.26 -25.21 -1.39
N SER A 75 -7.53 -25.70 -2.38
CA SER A 75 -8.07 -26.47 -3.50
C SER A 75 -7.58 -27.91 -3.41
N SER A 76 -8.44 -28.89 -3.66
CA SER A 76 -8.05 -30.29 -3.66
C SER A 76 -8.81 -31.10 -4.70
N VAL A 77 -8.15 -32.14 -5.21
CA VAL A 77 -8.73 -33.11 -6.14
C VAL A 77 -8.37 -34.53 -5.70
N SER A 78 -9.34 -35.43 -5.82
CA SER A 78 -9.19 -36.82 -5.39
C SER A 78 -8.62 -37.76 -6.47
N SER A 79 -8.53 -37.30 -7.72
CA SER A 79 -7.91 -38.05 -8.81
C SER A 79 -7.57 -37.15 -10.00
N GLY A 80 -6.54 -37.52 -10.76
CA GLY A 80 -6.21 -36.86 -12.02
C GLY A 80 -5.49 -35.52 -11.84
N ARG A 81 -5.60 -34.65 -12.85
CA ARG A 81 -4.89 -33.36 -12.92
C ARG A 81 -5.49 -32.36 -11.95
N HIS A 82 -4.63 -31.75 -11.13
CA HIS A 82 -4.95 -30.64 -10.26
C HIS A 82 -4.37 -29.36 -10.86
N THR A 83 -5.21 -28.41 -11.25
CA THR A 83 -4.78 -27.12 -11.79
C THR A 83 -5.24 -26.02 -10.87
N VAL A 84 -4.27 -25.27 -10.35
CA VAL A 84 -4.49 -24.12 -9.48
C VAL A 84 -4.05 -22.89 -10.25
N ASP A 85 -4.97 -21.97 -10.42
CA ASP A 85 -4.74 -20.70 -11.12
C ASP A 85 -5.71 -19.67 -10.53
N PHE A 86 -5.20 -18.78 -9.69
CA PHE A 86 -6.01 -17.76 -9.03
C PHE A 86 -5.28 -16.42 -9.00
N ASP A 87 -6.08 -15.36 -9.06
CA ASP A 87 -5.63 -13.98 -8.98
C ASP A 87 -6.00 -13.39 -7.61
N CYS A 88 -5.03 -12.75 -6.97
CA CYS A 88 -5.25 -11.84 -5.85
C CYS A 88 -5.25 -10.40 -6.38
N ARG A 89 -6.36 -9.69 -6.18
CA ARG A 89 -6.57 -8.33 -6.70
C ARG A 89 -6.83 -7.36 -5.56
N MET A 90 -6.45 -6.10 -5.72
CA MET A 90 -6.82 -5.06 -4.76
C MET A 90 -8.34 -5.05 -4.53
N GLN A 91 -8.75 -5.13 -3.26
CA GLN A 91 -10.16 -5.12 -2.86
C GLN A 91 -10.82 -3.78 -3.20
N ASP A 92 -10.12 -2.70 -2.86
CA ASP A 92 -10.53 -1.33 -3.12
C ASP A 92 -9.54 -0.66 -4.07
N THR A 93 -10.05 0.11 -5.03
CA THR A 93 -9.17 0.85 -5.92
C THR A 93 -8.34 1.89 -5.15
N PHE A 94 -7.13 2.14 -5.62
CA PHE A 94 -6.28 3.20 -5.11
C PHE A 94 -6.99 4.56 -5.15
N LYS A 95 -6.89 5.34 -4.08
CA LYS A 95 -7.44 6.69 -4.00
C LYS A 95 -6.52 7.71 -4.64
N GLN A 96 -5.23 7.40 -4.71
CA GLN A 96 -4.16 8.20 -5.31
C GLN A 96 -3.13 7.25 -5.92
N ASP A 97 -2.32 7.75 -6.87
CA ASP A 97 -1.25 6.97 -7.45
C ASP A 97 -0.21 6.60 -6.39
N MET A 98 0.31 5.37 -6.48
CA MET A 98 1.44 4.92 -5.67
C MET A 98 2.73 5.10 -6.45
N TYR A 99 3.71 5.76 -5.84
CA TYR A 99 5.04 5.96 -6.40
C TYR A 99 6.06 5.14 -5.64
N LEU A 100 6.95 4.47 -6.37
CA LEU A 100 8.00 3.61 -5.82
C LEU A 100 9.38 4.25 -5.99
N ASP A 101 10.28 3.98 -5.05
CA ASP A 101 11.71 4.29 -5.20
C ASP A 101 12.28 3.48 -6.38
N ASN A 102 12.85 4.17 -7.35
CA ASN A 102 13.49 3.55 -8.53
C ASN A 102 14.75 2.75 -8.18
N ASN A 103 15.32 2.93 -6.98
CA ASN A 103 16.43 2.12 -6.48
C ASN A 103 15.98 1.14 -5.39
N GLY A 104 14.69 1.06 -5.10
CA GLY A 104 14.13 0.11 -4.13
C GLY A 104 13.81 -1.24 -4.75
N SER A 105 13.46 -2.19 -3.89
CA SER A 105 12.94 -3.50 -4.31
C SER A 105 11.60 -3.76 -3.63
N ILE A 106 10.65 -4.29 -4.41
CA ILE A 106 9.40 -4.85 -3.91
C ILE A 106 9.72 -6.23 -3.32
N GLN A 107 9.17 -6.55 -2.16
CA GLN A 107 9.35 -7.85 -1.52
C GLN A 107 8.01 -8.55 -1.42
N LEU A 108 7.89 -9.74 -2.02
CA LEU A 108 6.75 -10.64 -1.80
C LEU A 108 7.19 -11.78 -0.90
N GLU A 109 6.47 -11.99 0.19
CA GLU A 109 6.60 -13.13 1.07
C GLU A 109 5.27 -13.90 1.08
N PHE A 110 5.31 -15.20 0.81
CA PHE A 110 4.11 -16.03 0.79
C PHE A 110 4.42 -17.44 1.29
N THR A 111 3.39 -18.11 1.80
CA THR A 111 3.48 -19.49 2.28
C THR A 111 2.44 -20.35 1.59
N VAL A 112 2.88 -21.50 1.07
CA VAL A 112 2.01 -22.50 0.46
C VAL A 112 2.27 -23.85 1.09
N GLU A 113 1.24 -24.71 1.16
CA GLU A 113 1.40 -26.12 1.48
C GLU A 113 0.78 -26.91 0.34
N VAL A 114 1.62 -27.60 -0.43
CA VAL A 114 1.19 -28.30 -1.63
C VAL A 114 1.58 -29.76 -1.52
N TYR A 115 0.68 -30.65 -1.92
CA TYR A 115 0.95 -32.08 -2.01
C TYR A 115 0.40 -32.63 -3.33
N ALA A 116 1.25 -33.36 -4.05
CA ALA A 116 0.93 -33.94 -5.35
C ALA A 116 1.54 -35.34 -5.50
N PRO A 117 0.87 -36.39 -5.00
CA PRO A 117 1.43 -37.74 -5.03
C PRO A 117 1.38 -38.40 -6.41
N GLY A 118 0.58 -37.86 -7.33
CA GLY A 118 0.42 -38.40 -8.68
C GLY A 118 1.64 -38.13 -9.56
N ALA A 119 2.09 -39.15 -10.29
CA ALA A 119 3.17 -38.97 -11.24
C ALA A 119 2.73 -38.10 -12.42
N CYS A 120 3.57 -37.14 -12.80
CA CYS A 120 3.42 -36.41 -14.06
C CYS A 120 3.48 -37.40 -15.24
N PRO A 121 2.47 -37.43 -16.13
CA PRO A 121 2.43 -38.37 -17.24
C PRO A 121 3.72 -38.31 -18.11
N THR A 122 4.41 -39.44 -18.25
CA THR A 122 5.62 -39.52 -19.07
C THR A 122 5.27 -39.47 -20.56
N GLY A 123 5.86 -38.53 -21.31
CA GLY A 123 5.66 -38.38 -22.76
C GLY A 123 4.95 -37.09 -23.18
N ALA A 124 4.44 -36.29 -22.24
CA ALA A 124 4.02 -34.92 -22.45
C ALA A 124 4.95 -34.01 -21.64
N GLN A 125 5.89 -33.35 -22.31
CA GLN A 125 6.96 -32.55 -21.69
C GLN A 125 6.46 -31.32 -20.87
N ASN A 126 5.15 -31.14 -20.65
CA ASN A 126 4.55 -29.88 -20.14
C ASN A 126 3.26 -30.05 -19.31
N ASP A 127 2.98 -31.22 -18.72
CA ASP A 127 1.69 -31.41 -18.02
C ASP A 127 1.70 -31.00 -16.54
N CYS A 128 2.85 -31.11 -15.87
CA CYS A 128 3.06 -30.51 -14.55
C CYS A 128 3.75 -29.16 -14.71
N GLU A 129 3.31 -28.20 -13.91
CA GLU A 129 3.89 -26.85 -13.86
C GLU A 129 4.24 -26.56 -12.41
N GLU A 130 5.53 -26.29 -12.16
CA GLU A 130 6.01 -25.73 -10.89
C GLU A 130 5.31 -24.39 -10.61
N LEU A 131 5.33 -23.94 -9.35
CA LEU A 131 4.60 -22.76 -8.94
C LEU A 131 5.16 -21.51 -9.64
N ASN A 132 4.37 -20.94 -10.54
CA ASN A 132 4.66 -19.69 -11.20
C ASN A 132 3.90 -18.57 -10.49
N VAL A 133 4.65 -17.58 -10.00
CA VAL A 133 4.09 -16.36 -9.41
C VAL A 133 4.33 -15.21 -10.38
N THR A 134 3.27 -14.51 -10.75
CA THR A 134 3.33 -13.40 -11.70
C THR A 134 2.74 -12.15 -11.07
N ILE A 135 3.46 -11.05 -11.16
CA ILE A 135 2.95 -9.73 -10.79
C ILE A 135 2.55 -9.01 -12.08
N MET A 136 1.33 -8.50 -12.09
CA MET A 136 0.76 -7.73 -13.18
C MET A 136 0.41 -6.34 -12.71
N GLN A 137 0.63 -5.38 -13.61
CA GLN A 137 0.18 -4.00 -13.49
C GLN A 137 -0.91 -3.79 -14.55
N GLY A 138 -2.18 -3.83 -14.11
CA GLY A 138 -3.31 -3.90 -15.03
C GLY A 138 -3.24 -5.16 -15.91
N THR A 139 -2.90 -5.00 -17.19
CA THR A 139 -2.73 -6.12 -18.15
C THR A 139 -1.28 -6.44 -18.49
N LYS A 140 -0.32 -5.67 -17.97
CA LYS A 140 1.11 -5.82 -18.23
C LYS A 140 1.73 -6.74 -17.19
N VAL A 141 2.39 -7.81 -17.62
CA VAL A 141 3.28 -8.60 -16.74
C VAL A 141 4.52 -7.76 -16.45
N VAL A 142 4.76 -7.47 -15.18
CA VAL A 142 5.89 -6.65 -14.72
C VAL A 142 6.99 -7.49 -14.09
N ALA A 143 6.65 -8.64 -13.49
CA ALA A 143 7.62 -9.60 -13.00
C ALA A 143 7.00 -11.01 -12.99
N LYS A 144 7.84 -12.04 -13.15
CA LYS A 144 7.43 -13.44 -13.05
C LYS A 144 8.59 -14.28 -12.53
N GLU A 145 8.31 -15.17 -11.57
CA GLU A 145 9.27 -16.10 -10.98
C GLU A 145 8.68 -17.50 -10.87
N GLN A 146 9.52 -18.53 -10.99
CA GLN A 146 9.15 -19.94 -10.83
C GLN A 146 9.78 -20.50 -9.55
N PHE A 147 8.95 -21.07 -8.68
CA PHE A 147 9.35 -21.74 -7.45
C PHE A 147 9.20 -23.24 -7.59
N ASN A 148 10.32 -23.96 -7.48
CA ASN A 148 10.36 -25.40 -7.66
C ASN A 148 10.21 -26.14 -6.32
N GLY A 149 9.63 -27.35 -6.39
CA GLY A 149 9.62 -28.29 -5.27
C GLY A 149 8.78 -27.83 -4.08
N VAL A 150 7.66 -27.17 -4.37
CA VAL A 150 6.68 -26.73 -3.35
C VAL A 150 5.74 -27.86 -2.91
N ASP A 151 5.75 -28.99 -3.62
CA ASP A 151 4.83 -30.13 -3.50
C ASP A 151 5.21 -31.17 -2.42
N GLY A 152 5.98 -30.73 -1.41
CA GLY A 152 6.50 -31.58 -0.34
C GLY A 152 5.48 -32.04 0.72
N GLY A 153 4.29 -31.43 0.76
CA GLY A 153 3.24 -31.69 1.74
C GLY A 153 3.40 -30.99 3.09
N ASP A 154 4.43 -30.15 3.25
CA ASP A 154 4.65 -29.30 4.42
C ASP A 154 4.53 -27.81 4.03
N PRO A 155 4.16 -26.91 4.95
CA PRO A 155 4.16 -25.47 4.69
C PRO A 155 5.55 -24.98 4.27
N ASP A 156 5.60 -24.26 3.15
CA ASP A 156 6.81 -23.75 2.50
C ASP A 156 6.69 -22.24 2.25
N SER A 157 7.47 -21.46 3.01
CA SER A 157 7.52 -20.01 2.89
C SER A 157 8.60 -19.57 1.91
N ARG A 158 8.23 -18.71 0.96
CA ARG A 158 9.10 -18.18 -0.09
C ARG A 158 9.15 -16.66 -0.02
N ILE A 159 10.35 -16.12 -0.26
CA ILE A 159 10.60 -14.69 -0.38
C ILE A 159 11.12 -14.40 -1.77
N TRP A 160 10.49 -13.43 -2.43
CA TRP A 160 10.88 -12.93 -3.74
C TRP A 160 11.15 -11.43 -3.67
N GLN A 161 12.35 -11.03 -4.09
CA GLN A 161 12.71 -9.63 -4.24
C GLN A 161 12.66 -9.26 -5.71
N ILE A 162 11.91 -8.21 -6.04
CA ILE A 162 11.76 -7.65 -7.38
C ILE A 162 12.33 -6.24 -7.37
N ASP A 163 13.40 -6.02 -8.12
CA ASP A 163 13.96 -4.67 -8.26
C ASP A 163 13.00 -3.77 -9.05
N VAL A 164 12.80 -2.54 -8.56
CA VAL A 164 11.94 -1.56 -9.23
C VAL A 164 12.66 -1.05 -10.47
N ASP A 165 12.10 -1.33 -11.65
CA ASP A 165 12.55 -0.74 -12.92
C ASP A 165 11.86 0.61 -13.18
N GLN A 166 12.44 1.43 -14.07
CA GLN A 166 11.92 2.74 -14.47
C GLN A 166 10.45 2.67 -14.93
N ASN A 167 10.06 1.54 -15.53
CA ASN A 167 8.72 1.29 -16.05
C ASN A 167 7.72 0.73 -15.02
N MET A 168 8.11 0.66 -13.74
CA MET A 168 7.33 0.13 -12.60
C MET A 168 7.24 1.13 -11.43
N THR A 169 7.80 2.33 -11.60
CA THR A 169 7.91 3.38 -10.57
C THR A 169 6.58 4.03 -10.19
N ARG A 170 5.53 3.88 -11.01
CA ARG A 170 4.20 4.47 -10.76
C ARG A 170 3.13 3.42 -10.99
N TRP A 171 2.21 3.31 -10.04
CA TRP A 171 0.99 2.51 -10.11
C TRP A 171 -0.21 3.44 -10.09
N ASN A 172 -0.89 3.56 -11.24
CA ASN A 172 -1.97 4.51 -11.43
C ASN A 172 -3.24 4.06 -10.69
N ARG A 173 -3.96 5.05 -10.16
CA ARG A 173 -5.30 4.87 -9.62
C ARG A 173 -6.23 4.16 -10.61
N SER A 174 -6.90 3.11 -10.13
CA SER A 174 -8.06 2.45 -10.77
C SER A 174 -7.84 1.75 -12.11
N ALA A 175 -6.61 1.65 -12.61
CA ALA A 175 -6.32 0.95 -13.88
C ALA A 175 -5.06 0.09 -13.86
N GLU A 176 -4.10 0.43 -12.99
CA GLU A 176 -2.78 -0.17 -12.95
C GLU A 176 -2.44 -0.56 -11.51
N GLU A 177 -3.42 -1.14 -10.81
CA GLU A 177 -3.22 -1.73 -9.48
C GLU A 177 -2.50 -3.09 -9.58
N PRO A 178 -1.77 -3.50 -8.51
CA PRO A 178 -1.11 -4.79 -8.47
C PRO A 178 -2.11 -5.93 -8.47
N ILE A 179 -1.87 -6.87 -9.39
CA ILE A 179 -2.55 -8.17 -9.43
C ILE A 179 -1.47 -9.23 -9.33
N LEU A 180 -1.63 -10.16 -8.40
CA LEU A 180 -0.76 -11.32 -8.27
C LEU A 180 -1.49 -12.56 -8.77
N ASN A 181 -0.86 -13.28 -9.68
CA ASN A 181 -1.34 -14.57 -10.17
C ASN A 181 -0.44 -15.67 -9.64
N PHE A 182 -1.06 -16.70 -9.07
CA PHE A 182 -0.41 -17.92 -8.62
C PHE A 182 -0.91 -19.07 -9.47
N ARG A 183 0.01 -19.75 -10.14
CA ARG A 183 -0.31 -20.86 -11.04
C ARG A 183 0.56 -22.07 -10.76
N TRP A 184 -0.06 -23.21 -10.55
CA TRP A 184 0.61 -24.48 -10.31
C TRP A 184 -0.22 -25.64 -10.87
N ILE A 185 0.46 -26.67 -11.36
CA ILE A 185 -0.21 -27.86 -11.91
C ILE A 185 0.50 -29.13 -11.42
N GLY A 186 -0.26 -29.97 -10.72
CA GLY A 186 0.18 -31.30 -10.30
C GLY A 186 -0.91 -32.35 -10.49
N TYR A 187 -0.73 -33.52 -9.88
CA TYR A 187 -1.62 -34.66 -10.05
C TYR A 187 -1.90 -35.34 -8.71
N ALA A 188 -3.16 -35.76 -8.53
CA ALA A 188 -3.53 -36.75 -7.52
C ALA A 188 -3.25 -38.15 -8.05
N ASP A 189 -2.83 -39.07 -7.16
CA ASP A 189 -2.71 -40.49 -7.51
C ASP A 189 -4.09 -41.15 -7.42
N SER A 190 -4.35 -42.11 -8.30
CA SER A 190 -5.61 -42.86 -8.36
C SER A 190 -5.36 -44.37 -8.54
N GLY A 191 -4.17 -44.86 -8.16
CA GLY A 191 -3.85 -46.29 -8.18
C GLY A 191 -4.64 -47.11 -7.15
N LEU A 192 -4.56 -48.45 -7.25
CA LEU A 192 -5.28 -49.36 -6.34
C LEU A 192 -4.86 -49.19 -4.87
N GLN A 193 -3.65 -48.69 -4.61
CA GLN A 193 -3.20 -48.32 -3.26
C GLN A 193 -4.05 -47.19 -2.63
N CYS A 194 -4.68 -46.33 -3.43
CA CYS A 194 -5.47 -45.19 -2.97
C CYS A 194 -6.86 -45.59 -2.41
N ILE A 195 -7.21 -46.88 -2.45
CA ILE A 195 -8.38 -47.42 -1.75
C ILE A 195 -8.12 -47.47 -0.23
N VAL A 196 -6.85 -47.55 0.17
CA VAL A 196 -6.42 -47.69 1.58
C VAL A 196 -5.66 -46.45 2.07
N PHE A 197 -5.00 -45.71 1.17
CA PHE A 197 -4.23 -44.50 1.49
C PHE A 197 -4.88 -43.24 0.88
N LEU A 198 -4.69 -42.09 1.53
CA LEU A 198 -5.08 -40.79 0.96
C LEU A 198 -4.08 -40.42 -0.15
N CYS A 199 -4.60 -40.28 -1.38
CA CYS A 199 -3.85 -39.92 -2.58
C CYS A 199 -4.32 -38.61 -3.21
N GLU A 200 -5.10 -37.84 -2.46
CA GLU A 200 -5.56 -36.54 -2.91
C GLU A 200 -4.38 -35.60 -3.16
N SER A 201 -4.51 -34.75 -4.16
CA SER A 201 -3.63 -33.60 -4.31
C SER A 201 -4.34 -32.40 -3.74
N TYR A 202 -3.64 -31.60 -2.95
CA TYR A 202 -4.14 -30.36 -2.41
C TYR A 202 -3.12 -29.24 -2.59
N PHE A 203 -3.63 -28.02 -2.65
CA PHE A 203 -2.87 -26.79 -2.70
C PHE A 203 -3.50 -25.82 -1.71
N ARG A 204 -2.73 -25.43 -0.72
CA ARG A 204 -3.13 -24.49 0.31
C ARG A 204 -2.31 -23.21 0.19
N PHE A 205 -2.99 -22.07 0.17
CA PHE A 205 -2.37 -20.75 0.23
C PHE A 205 -2.75 -20.09 1.55
N TYR A 206 -1.75 -19.68 2.32
CA TYR A 206 -1.97 -19.01 3.60
C TYR A 206 -2.21 -17.51 3.39
N TYR A 207 -3.18 -16.97 4.14
CA TYR A 207 -3.54 -15.55 4.16
C TYR A 207 -2.85 -14.83 5.33
N SER A 208 -2.94 -13.50 5.36
CA SER A 208 -2.22 -12.66 6.33
C SER A 208 -2.73 -12.74 7.77
N ASP A 209 -3.89 -13.34 8.03
CA ASP A 209 -4.41 -13.64 9.36
C ASP A 209 -3.83 -14.92 9.97
N SER A 210 -3.22 -15.78 9.17
CA SER A 210 -2.54 -16.97 9.66
C SER A 210 -1.27 -16.61 10.46
N ASN A 211 -0.71 -17.60 11.16
CA ASN A 211 0.61 -17.46 11.76
C ASN A 211 1.75 -17.55 10.72
N GLU A 212 1.41 -17.76 9.45
CA GLU A 212 2.34 -17.85 8.34
C GLU A 212 2.45 -16.51 7.60
N SER A 213 3.41 -16.42 6.69
CA SER A 213 3.65 -15.19 5.93
C SER A 213 2.85 -15.15 4.63
N ALA A 214 2.14 -14.04 4.43
CA ALA A 214 1.51 -13.66 3.16
C ALA A 214 1.43 -12.14 3.09
N GLU A 215 2.44 -11.50 2.52
CA GLU A 215 2.57 -10.05 2.49
C GLU A 215 3.43 -9.58 1.32
N MET A 216 3.10 -8.43 0.76
CA MET A 216 3.89 -7.77 -0.27
C MET A 216 4.24 -6.35 0.17
N SER A 217 5.53 -6.08 0.34
CA SER A 217 6.05 -4.77 0.74
C SER A 217 6.51 -3.97 -0.48
N PHE A 218 6.09 -2.72 -0.56
CA PHE A 218 6.44 -1.80 -1.64
C PHE A 218 7.37 -0.68 -1.12
N PRO A 219 8.42 -0.28 -1.87
CA PRO A 219 9.27 0.85 -1.48
C PRO A 219 8.58 2.19 -1.82
N VAL A 220 7.50 2.51 -1.11
CA VAL A 220 6.66 3.69 -1.39
C VAL A 220 7.39 4.99 -1.04
N VAL A 221 7.35 5.97 -1.95
CA VAL A 221 7.95 7.30 -1.76
C VAL A 221 6.91 8.42 -1.87
N ASN A 222 7.15 9.51 -1.16
CA ASN A 222 6.30 10.71 -1.22
C ASN A 222 6.70 11.57 -2.44
N MET A 223 6.00 11.44 -3.56
CA MET A 223 6.19 12.33 -4.71
C MET A 223 5.20 13.50 -4.67
N THR A 224 5.66 14.67 -4.23
CA THR A 224 5.11 15.94 -4.73
C THR A 224 5.80 16.24 -6.07
N GLN A 225 5.20 15.87 -7.20
CA GLN A 225 5.79 16.14 -8.54
C GLN A 225 5.87 17.67 -8.81
N PRO A 226 6.88 18.24 -9.52
CA PRO A 226 8.11 17.66 -10.11
C PRO A 226 9.43 18.29 -9.58
N GLY A 227 10.52 17.52 -9.62
CA GLY A 227 11.88 18.06 -9.47
C GLY A 227 12.46 18.44 -10.83
N GLU A 228 12.17 19.64 -11.31
CA GLU A 228 13.02 20.35 -12.28
C GLU A 228 14.18 20.96 -11.48
N GLY A 229 15.41 20.48 -11.71
CA GLY A 229 16.63 21.07 -11.18
C GLY A 229 17.19 20.39 -9.92
N GLY A 230 18.31 19.69 -10.09
CA GLY A 230 19.07 19.17 -8.96
C GLY A 230 20.12 18.14 -9.36
N GLY A 231 21.07 18.53 -10.20
CA GLY A 231 22.21 17.70 -10.55
C GLY A 231 23.05 18.38 -11.61
N ASP A 232 24.02 19.18 -11.17
CA ASP A 232 25.42 18.96 -11.51
C ASP A 232 26.27 19.92 -10.68
N ASP A 233 26.96 19.31 -9.71
CA ASP A 233 28.10 19.89 -9.02
C ASP A 233 29.23 20.05 -10.02
N ASP A 234 29.73 21.28 -10.20
CA ASP A 234 31.14 21.48 -10.52
C ASP A 234 31.62 22.83 -9.95
N GLU A 235 32.37 22.70 -8.86
CA GLU A 235 33.16 23.75 -8.24
C GLU A 235 34.39 24.05 -9.11
N GLY A 236 34.48 25.26 -9.66
CA GLY A 236 35.75 25.80 -10.15
C GLY A 236 35.67 26.68 -11.39
N GLY A 237 35.92 27.99 -11.23
CA GLY A 237 36.29 28.83 -12.38
C GLY A 237 36.01 30.32 -12.23
N LEU A 238 37.06 31.08 -11.99
CA LEU A 238 37.12 32.54 -12.09
C LEU A 238 36.66 33.09 -13.46
N ILE A 239 36.28 34.38 -13.44
CA ILE A 239 36.32 35.41 -14.50
C ILE A 239 35.39 35.31 -15.73
N GLY A 240 34.35 36.17 -15.72
CA GLY A 240 34.21 37.25 -16.71
C GLY A 240 33.44 36.99 -18.01
N GLY A 241 32.48 37.86 -18.32
CA GLY A 241 32.07 38.11 -19.71
C GLY A 241 30.57 38.32 -19.93
N VAL A 242 30.13 39.56 -19.79
CA VAL A 242 29.09 40.28 -20.57
C VAL A 242 28.02 39.49 -21.36
N SER A 243 26.77 39.77 -21.02
CA SER A 243 25.62 40.11 -21.89
C SER A 243 25.71 39.74 -23.39
N ASP A 244 24.78 38.94 -23.89
CA ASP A 244 23.55 39.45 -24.53
C ASP A 244 22.62 38.32 -25.03
N SER A 245 21.33 38.66 -25.17
CA SER A 245 20.27 38.00 -25.94
C SER A 245 19.51 36.79 -25.35
N LEU A 246 18.43 37.05 -24.60
CA LEU A 246 17.06 36.89 -25.14
C LEU A 246 15.98 37.57 -24.24
N PRO A 247 14.93 38.21 -24.82
CA PRO A 247 14.10 39.21 -24.14
C PRO A 247 12.66 38.77 -23.80
N GLY A 248 12.08 39.38 -22.75
CA GLY A 248 10.64 39.47 -22.46
C GLY A 248 10.09 38.33 -21.59
N PHE A 249 9.50 38.50 -20.41
CA PHE A 249 8.82 39.60 -19.74
C PHE A 249 9.11 39.46 -18.23
N GLY A 250 9.59 40.48 -17.53
CA GLY A 250 8.70 41.49 -16.94
C GLY A 250 8.81 41.45 -15.41
N LEU A 251 9.91 41.96 -14.88
CA LEU A 251 10.07 42.28 -13.46
C LEU A 251 9.00 43.31 -13.06
N MET A 252 8.15 42.98 -12.09
CA MET A 252 7.41 43.97 -11.31
C MET A 252 7.76 43.78 -9.84
N ALA A 253 8.80 44.50 -9.42
CA ALA A 253 9.02 44.87 -8.03
C ALA A 253 8.03 45.98 -7.67
N GLY A 254 7.15 45.73 -6.70
CA GLY A 254 6.17 46.69 -6.21
C GLY A 254 6.15 46.71 -4.69
N VAL A 255 7.00 47.55 -4.10
CA VAL A 255 7.03 47.86 -2.66
C VAL A 255 5.85 48.78 -2.35
N GLY A 256 5.02 48.42 -1.37
CA GLY A 256 3.88 49.24 -0.93
C GLY A 256 3.54 48.98 0.53
N SER A 257 4.29 49.62 1.44
CA SER A 257 4.02 49.67 2.88
C SER A 257 2.90 50.66 3.19
N LEU A 258 1.80 50.20 3.78
CA LEU A 258 0.79 51.04 4.40
C LEU A 258 0.80 50.81 5.92
N ALA A 259 1.45 51.74 6.63
CA ALA A 259 1.28 51.93 8.06
C ALA A 259 0.29 53.08 8.27
N LEU A 260 -0.81 52.84 8.97
CA LEU A 260 -1.69 53.88 9.50
C LEU A 260 -1.99 53.56 10.97
N ALA A 261 -1.32 54.29 11.84
CA ALA A 261 -1.71 54.47 13.23
C ALA A 261 -1.95 55.97 13.43
N ALA A 262 -3.12 56.35 13.93
CA ALA A 262 -3.30 57.60 14.65
C ALA A 262 -4.50 57.53 15.59
N VAL A 263 -4.16 57.72 16.86
CA VAL A 263 -4.97 57.83 18.07
C VAL A 263 -5.72 59.16 18.09
N ALA A 264 -6.95 59.21 18.65
CA ALA A 264 -7.30 60.07 19.79
C ALA A 264 -8.81 60.12 20.08
N ALA A 265 -9.14 59.59 21.26
CA ALA A 265 -10.02 60.16 22.31
C ALA A 265 -10.43 61.64 22.09
N SER A 266 -11.61 62.17 22.40
CA SER A 266 -12.58 61.83 23.45
C SER A 266 -13.78 62.82 23.39
N ARG A 267 -14.83 62.48 24.15
CA ARG A 267 -15.75 63.37 24.90
C ARG A 267 -16.97 64.02 24.22
N LEU A 268 -18.10 63.67 24.83
CA LEU A 268 -19.20 64.52 25.35
C LEU A 268 -20.30 65.00 24.38
N SER A 269 -21.49 64.44 24.63
CA SER A 269 -22.80 65.09 24.78
C SER A 269 -23.39 65.89 23.63
N ARG A 270 -24.64 65.55 23.26
CA ARG A 270 -25.84 66.31 23.66
C ARG A 270 -27.14 65.66 23.15
N GLU A 271 -28.12 65.62 24.05
CA GLU A 271 -29.56 65.32 23.88
C GLU A 271 -30.24 66.20 22.80
N GLU A 272 -31.18 65.63 22.05
CA GLU A 272 -32.63 65.68 22.36
C GLU A 272 -33.30 64.38 21.92
#